data_AF-A0A958AKY2-F1
#
_entry.id   AF-A0A958AKY2-F1
#
_cell.length_a   1.000
_cell.length_b   1.000
_cell.length_c   1.000
_cell.angle_alpha   90.00
_cell.angle_beta   90.00
_cell.angle_gamma   90.00
#
_symmetry.space_group_name_H-M   'P 1'
#
loop_
_entity.id
_entity.type
_entity.pdbx_description
1 polymer ?
#
loop_
_entity_poly.entity_id
_entity_poly.type
_entity_poly.pdbx_seq_one_letter_code
_entity_poly.pdbx_strand_id
1 'polypeptide(L)' 'MRETLDAVRKRLSRDYLGKVNIHGIGMSRLENCIRIYVQIDGSEVQQEVLAEIVQAAIPFLVQIIDEQPPQLAQSA' A
#
# COMPACT_ATOMS: atom_id res chain seq x y z
N MET A 1 -1.66 -14.82 18.53
CA MET A 1 -0.44 -14.61 17.74
C MET A 1 -0.26 -13.11 17.55
N ARG A 2 0.94 -12.55 17.78
CA ARG A 2 1.22 -11.17 17.37
C ARG A 2 1.41 -11.16 15.86
N GLU A 3 0.62 -10.36 15.17
CA GLU A 3 0.75 -10.19 13.73
C GLU A 3 2.07 -9.46 13.42
N THR A 4 2.75 -9.84 12.33
CA THR A 4 4.03 -9.26 11.92
C THR A 4 3.85 -8.33 10.72
N LEU A 5 4.79 -7.39 10.50
CA LEU A 5 4.79 -6.53 9.31
C LEU A 5 4.68 -7.33 8.00
N ASP A 6 5.33 -8.49 7.90
CA ASP A 6 5.27 -9.32 6.70
C ASP A 6 3.89 -9.96 6.51
N ALA A 7 3.24 -10.39 7.60
CA ALA A 7 1.88 -10.94 7.55
C ALA A 7 0.87 -9.86 7.13
N VAL A 8 0.95 -8.66 7.72
CA VAL A 8 0.11 -7.52 7.32
C VAL A 8 0.35 -7.16 5.87
N ARG A 9 1.62 -6.99 5.45
CA ARG A 9 1.97 -6.70 4.05
C ARG A 9 1.36 -7.72 3.10
N LYS A 10 1.52 -9.01 3.36
CA LYS A 10 0.99 -10.08 2.50
C LYS A 10 -0.54 -10.08 2.41
N ARG A 11 -1.24 -9.77 3.52
CA ARG A 11 -2.70 -9.61 3.52
C ARG A 11 -3.08 -8.41 2.65
N LEU A 12 -2.52 -7.24 2.93
CA LEU A 12 -2.84 -6.02 2.19
C LEU A 12 -2.50 -6.13 0.70
N SER A 13 -1.37 -6.75 0.35
CA SER A 13 -1.02 -7.05 -1.05
C SER A 13 -2.08 -7.90 -1.76
N ARG A 14 -2.69 -8.86 -1.06
CA ARG A 14 -3.75 -9.68 -1.65
C ARG A 14 -5.05 -8.90 -1.83
N ASP A 15 -5.36 -8.06 -0.85
CA ASP A 15 -6.67 -7.44 -0.75
C ASP A 15 -6.76 -6.13 -1.55
N TYR A 16 -5.64 -5.41 -1.75
CA TYR A 16 -5.65 -4.04 -2.29
C TYR A 16 -4.73 -3.78 -3.49
N LEU A 17 -3.77 -4.65 -3.78
CA LEU A 17 -2.88 -4.44 -4.92
C LEU A 17 -3.67 -4.41 -6.24
N GLY A 18 -3.48 -3.38 -7.06
CA GLY A 18 -4.20 -3.16 -8.31
C GLY A 18 -5.55 -2.44 -8.15
N LYS A 19 -5.98 -2.11 -6.93
CA LYS A 19 -7.19 -1.30 -6.69
C LYS A 19 -6.84 0.18 -6.56
N VAL A 20 -7.72 1.07 -6.99
CA VAL A 20 -7.62 2.54 -6.78
C VAL A 20 -6.21 3.11 -7.03
N ASN A 21 -5.56 2.65 -8.12
CA ASN A 21 -4.20 2.99 -8.53
C ASN A 21 -3.05 2.61 -7.56
N ILE A 22 -3.32 1.69 -6.61
CA ILE A 22 -2.29 1.07 -5.77
C ILE A 22 -1.51 0.07 -6.62
N HIS A 23 -0.23 0.34 -6.85
CA HIS A 23 0.64 -0.47 -7.70
C HIS A 23 1.77 -1.16 -6.92
N GLY A 24 1.92 -0.86 -5.63
CA GLY A 24 2.89 -1.53 -4.77
C GLY A 24 2.51 -1.51 -3.30
N ILE A 25 2.83 -2.59 -2.59
CA ILE A 25 2.69 -2.67 -1.12
C ILE A 25 3.97 -3.25 -0.53
N GLY A 26 4.66 -2.43 0.25
CA GLY A 26 5.94 -2.73 0.88
C GLY A 26 5.90 -2.66 2.41
N MET A 27 7.06 -2.80 3.03
CA MET A 27 7.23 -2.60 4.47
C MET A 27 8.62 -2.04 4.78
N SER A 28 8.72 -1.23 5.82
CA SER A 28 9.97 -0.75 6.39
C SER A 28 10.09 -1.31 7.80
N ARG A 29 11.06 -2.20 8.04
CA ARG A 29 11.34 -2.71 9.39
C ARG A 29 12.00 -1.66 10.27
N LEU A 30 12.81 -0.78 9.66
CA LEU A 30 13.49 0.31 10.36
C LEU A 30 12.48 1.33 10.92
N GLU A 31 11.47 1.67 10.13
CA GLU A 31 10.42 2.64 10.50
C GLU A 31 9.18 1.96 11.09
N ASN A 32 9.19 0.64 11.23
CA ASN A 32 8.09 -0.19 11.71
C ASN A 32 6.73 0.12 11.03
N CYS A 33 6.72 0.21 9.70
CA CYS A 33 5.54 0.64 8.94
C CYS A 33 5.30 -0.19 7.66
N ILE A 34 4.07 -0.12 7.17
CA ILE A 34 3.66 -0.57 5.83
C ILE A 34 3.76 0.62 4.87
N ARG A 35 4.24 0.37 3.66
CA ARG A 35 4.31 1.38 2.59
C ARG A 35 3.31 1.04 1.50
N ILE A 36 2.48 2.00 1.12
CA ILE A 36 1.51 1.87 0.04
C ILE A 36 1.93 2.80 -1.08
N TYR A 37 2.27 2.22 -2.23
CA TYR A 37 2.65 2.93 -3.43
C TYR A 37 1.42 3.06 -4.31
N VAL A 38 0.97 4.30 -4.49
CA VAL A 38 -0.31 4.63 -5.13
C VAL A 38 -0.12 5.86 -5.99
N GLN A 39 -0.80 5.92 -7.13
CA GLN A 39 -0.93 7.17 -7.88
C GLN A 39 -2.19 7.88 -7.38
N ILE A 40 -2.03 9.04 -6.75
CA ILE A 40 -3.18 9.77 -6.20
C ILE A 40 -4.04 10.34 -7.34
N ASP A 41 -5.34 10.03 -7.34
CA ASP A 41 -6.31 10.56 -8.29
C ASP A 41 -7.34 11.50 -7.65
N GLY A 42 -7.32 11.61 -6.32
CA GLY A 42 -8.19 12.51 -5.56
C GLY A 42 -9.64 12.05 -5.43
N SER A 43 -9.99 10.87 -5.94
CA SER A 43 -11.35 10.33 -5.83
C SER A 43 -11.73 10.00 -4.38
N GLU A 44 -12.99 10.21 -4.02
CA GLU A 44 -13.52 9.85 -2.69
C GLU A 44 -13.32 8.34 -2.42
N VAL A 45 -13.54 7.50 -3.44
CA VAL A 45 -13.33 6.05 -3.36
C VAL A 45 -11.89 5.69 -3.01
N GLN A 46 -10.90 6.38 -3.60
CA GLN A 46 -9.49 6.16 -3.25
C GLN A 46 -9.23 6.53 -1.79
N GLN A 47 -9.78 7.66 -1.32
CA GLN A 47 -9.60 8.10 0.07
C GLN A 47 -10.21 7.12 1.07
N GLU A 48 -11.39 6.58 0.78
CA GLU A 48 -12.06 5.56 1.61
C GLU A 48 -11.22 4.28 1.70
N VAL A 49 -10.72 3.78 0.56
CA VAL A 49 -9.87 2.57 0.53
C VAL A 49 -8.56 2.80 1.28
N LEU A 50 -7.92 3.97 1.13
CA LEU A 50 -6.71 4.29 1.87
C LEU A 50 -6.97 4.34 3.39
N ALA A 51 -8.12 4.88 3.82
CA ALA A 51 -8.50 4.88 5.23
C ALA A 51 -8.75 3.45 5.75
N GLU A 52 -9.37 2.57 4.96
CA GLU A 52 -9.56 1.16 5.30
C GLU A 52 -8.22 0.44 5.50
N ILE A 53 -7.25 0.68 4.59
CA ILE A 53 -5.90 0.11 4.69
C ILE A 53 -5.21 0.55 5.99
N VAL A 54 -5.34 1.83 6.38
CA VAL A 54 -4.78 2.35 7.63
C VAL A 54 -5.36 1.60 8.84
N GLN A 55 -6.66 1.36 8.86
CA GLN A 55 -7.30 0.59 9.94
C GLN A 55 -6.87 -0.89 9.95
N ALA A 56 -6.81 -1.51 8.76
CA ALA A 56 -6.44 -2.91 8.62
C ALA A 56 -4.96 -3.20 8.91
N ALA A 57 -4.11 -2.17 8.95
CA ALA A 57 -2.69 -2.28 9.25
C ALA A 57 -2.35 -2.17 10.74
N ILE A 58 -3.31 -1.81 11.61
CA ILE A 58 -3.10 -1.70 13.07
C ILE A 58 -2.49 -3.02 13.60
N PRO A 59 -1.40 -2.96 14.40
CA PRO A 59 -0.85 -1.78 15.09
C PRO A 59 0.28 -1.05 14.35
N PHE A 60 0.54 -1.35 13.08
CA PHE A 60 1.63 -0.75 12.33
C PHE A 60 1.21 0.58 11.69
N LEU A 61 2.18 1.50 11.57
CA LEU A 61 1.98 2.73 10.83
C LEU A 61 1.86 2.44 9.33
N VAL A 62 1.14 3.28 8.61
CA VAL A 62 1.05 3.24 7.15
C VAL A 62 1.61 4.53 6.57
N GLN A 63 2.56 4.39 5.64
CA GLN A 63 3.09 5.48 4.82
C GLN A 63 2.50 5.36 3.42
N ILE A 64 1.83 6.41 2.96
CA ILE A 64 1.34 6.53 1.59
C ILE A 64 2.42 7.23 0.77
N ILE A 65 2.83 6.60 -0.33
CA ILE A 65 3.86 7.09 -1.24
C ILE A 65 3.15 7.37 -2.57
N ASP A 66 3.04 8.66 -2.91
CA ASP A 66 2.53 9.09 -4.20
C ASP A 66 3.61 8.88 -5.26
N GLU A 67 3.41 7.85 -6.09
CA GLU A 67 4.35 7.42 -7.12
C GLU A 67 3.59 7.04 -8.39
N GLN A 68 4.18 7.29 -9.56
CA GLN A 68 3.64 6.76 -10.82
C GLN A 68 4.04 5.29 -10.98
N PRO A 69 3.17 4.42 -11.53
CA PRO A 69 3.54 3.04 -11.77
C PRO A 69 4.79 2.97 -12.66
N PRO A 70 5.71 2.02 -12.41
CA PRO A 70 6.92 1.90 -13.20
C PRO A 70 6.56 1.74 -14.67
N GLN A 71 7.03 2.66 -15.51
CA GLN A 71 6.90 2.53 -16.95
C GLN A 71 7.82 1.38 -17.37
N LEU A 72 7.23 0.25 -17.78
CA LEU A 72 7.99 -0.80 -18.43
C LEU A 72 8.67 -0.16 -19.64
N ALA A 73 10.00 -0.02 -19.59
CA ALA A 73 10.78 0.42 -20.72
C ALA A 73 10.46 -0.54 -21.87
N GLN A 74 9.71 -0.05 -22.87
CA GLN A 74 9.43 -0.82 -24.07
C GLN A 74 10.79 -1.17 -24.68
N SER A 75 11.14 -2.46 -24.60
CA SER A 75 12.34 -2.97 -25.23
C SER A 75 12.07 -2.97 -26.72
N ALA A 76 12.67 -2.02 -27.43
CA ALA A 76 12.69 -1.93 -28.89
C ALA A 76 13.73 -2.88 -29.49
#